data_AF-A0A914W894-F1
#
_entry.id   AF-A0A914W894-F1
#
_cell.length_a   1.000
_cell.length_b   1.000
_cell.length_c   1.000
_cell.angle_alpha   90.00
_cell.angle_beta   90.00
_cell.angle_gamma   90.00
#
_symmetry.space_group_name_H-M   'P 1'
#
loop_
_entity.id
_entity.type
_entity.pdbx_description
1 polymer ?
#
loop_
_entity_poly.entity_id
_entity_poly.type
_entity_poly.pdbx_seq_one_letter_code
_entity_poly.pdbx_strand_id
1 'polypeptide(L)'
;MGAIGESQDSGGRPSQQLQQMMQRGGRQTSLVSTVARDAYNRVLIVHYLDVLFFGAGFLLCTVTAYVLSKANYMASVHQCILNANWKLNFNGTFIVSGKEFEIDRSTGWGSEHLCNFVQFGNVACAIGGFILCWFFLLLKPYADGFHNRSGTSAAKLVPWVMLVSLAFTLVALIASIDMNMGFNEWCSNVERLNKDNIQTCSDVGKYSLRTSSSLSRIDIYAMMLAAVICSWCGFSCWMLAFLLVFVRFAFHMDFPSFFFEYEAIPETNWRSHSRKASSGPKSPLPVLHEVPPTKYSFS
;
A
#
# COMPACT_ATOMS: atom_id res chain seq x y z
N MET A 1 21.08 -51.61 79.60
CA MET A 1 21.63 -50.30 79.20
C MET A 1 22.17 -50.45 77.79
N GLY A 2 21.38 -50.07 76.78
CA GLY A 2 21.78 -50.10 75.38
C GLY A 2 21.61 -48.69 74.80
N ALA A 3 22.68 -48.12 74.29
CA ALA A 3 22.67 -46.81 73.65
C ALA A 3 22.17 -46.97 72.21
N ILE A 4 21.11 -46.23 71.88
CA ILE A 4 20.52 -46.12 70.55
C ILE A 4 21.24 -44.96 69.84
N GLY A 5 21.84 -45.23 68.68
CA GLY A 5 22.39 -44.19 67.81
C GLY A 5 21.28 -43.54 66.98
N GLU A 6 21.18 -42.22 67.05
CA GLU A 6 20.33 -41.40 66.17
C GLU A 6 21.00 -41.23 64.81
N SER A 7 20.31 -41.65 63.75
CA SER A 7 20.63 -41.36 62.35
C SER A 7 20.02 -40.01 61.98
N GLN A 8 20.86 -38.99 61.78
CA GLN A 8 20.45 -37.71 61.18
C GLN A 8 20.13 -37.90 59.69
N ASP A 9 18.84 -37.99 59.38
CA ASP A 9 18.35 -37.98 58.00
C ASP A 9 18.35 -36.53 57.47
N SER A 10 19.19 -36.28 56.47
CA SER A 10 19.38 -34.96 55.87
C SER A 10 18.28 -34.69 54.85
N GLY A 11 17.21 -34.04 55.28
CA GLY A 11 16.12 -33.55 54.42
C GLY A 11 16.58 -32.48 53.42
N GLY A 12 17.06 -32.91 52.25
CA GLY A 12 17.43 -32.06 51.13
C GLY A 12 16.23 -31.33 50.52
N ARG A 13 16.27 -29.99 50.55
CA ARG A 13 15.27 -29.05 50.02
C ARG A 13 14.98 -29.25 48.52
N PRO A 14 13.77 -29.69 48.12
CA PRO A 14 13.33 -29.69 46.72
C PRO A 14 12.68 -28.36 46.28
N SER A 15 12.41 -27.43 47.22
CA SER A 15 11.58 -26.25 47.00
C SER A 15 12.28 -25.10 46.25
N GLN A 16 13.58 -24.92 46.42
CA GLN A 16 14.31 -23.81 45.79
C GLN A 16 14.56 -24.02 44.28
N GLN A 17 14.80 -25.26 43.85
CA GLN A 17 14.95 -25.58 42.42
C GLN A 17 13.61 -25.45 41.67
N LEU A 18 12.50 -25.85 42.27
CA LEU A 18 11.16 -25.71 41.67
C LEU A 18 10.73 -24.24 41.53
N GLN A 19 11.04 -23.39 42.51
CA GLN A 19 10.79 -21.95 42.43
C GLN A 19 11.65 -21.25 41.36
N GLN A 20 12.93 -21.64 41.22
CA GLN A 20 13.78 -21.11 40.15
C GLN A 20 13.31 -21.55 38.75
N MET A 21 12.77 -22.75 38.61
CA MET A 21 12.20 -23.23 37.34
C MET A 21 10.91 -22.51 36.97
N MET A 22 10.00 -22.26 37.93
CA MET A 22 8.80 -21.46 37.68
C MET A 22 9.12 -20.00 37.35
N GLN A 23 10.12 -19.39 38.01
CA GLN A 23 10.57 -18.04 37.66
C GLN A 23 11.23 -17.94 36.27
N ARG A 24 11.97 -18.97 35.85
CA ARG A 24 12.53 -19.04 34.49
C ARG A 24 11.45 -19.24 33.43
N GLY A 25 10.48 -20.12 33.66
CA GLY A 25 9.33 -20.32 32.78
C GLY A 25 8.47 -19.07 32.63
N GLY A 26 8.20 -18.35 33.73
CA GLY A 26 7.44 -17.09 33.71
C GLY A 26 8.14 -15.94 32.99
N ARG A 27 9.48 -15.86 33.06
CA ARG A 27 10.26 -14.87 32.29
C ARG A 27 10.30 -15.20 30.79
N GLN A 28 10.32 -16.49 30.46
CA GLN A 28 10.39 -16.95 29.07
C GLN A 28 9.05 -16.73 28.36
N THR A 29 7.92 -17.01 29.01
CA THR A 29 6.58 -16.69 28.48
C THR A 29 6.34 -15.19 28.36
N SER A 30 6.82 -14.38 29.31
CA SER A 30 6.71 -12.92 29.19
C SER A 30 7.51 -12.37 28.01
N LEU A 31 8.73 -12.86 27.77
CA LEU A 31 9.59 -12.37 26.70
C LEU A 31 9.08 -12.78 25.30
N VAL A 32 8.56 -14.00 25.16
CA VAL A 32 7.90 -14.47 23.94
C VAL A 32 6.66 -13.63 23.62
N SER A 33 5.87 -13.26 24.64
CA SER A 33 4.69 -12.41 24.44
C SER A 33 5.03 -10.97 24.01
N THR A 34 6.17 -10.41 24.45
CA THR A 34 6.63 -9.09 24.01
C THR A 34 7.12 -9.10 22.56
N VAL A 35 7.89 -10.11 22.16
CA VAL A 35 8.40 -10.22 20.77
C VAL A 35 7.25 -10.43 19.78
N ALA A 36 6.27 -11.28 20.13
CA ALA A 36 5.08 -11.49 19.31
C ALA A 36 4.24 -10.21 19.16
N ARG A 37 4.10 -9.42 20.24
CA ARG A 37 3.39 -8.14 20.22
C ARG A 37 4.09 -7.10 19.33
N ASP A 38 5.42 -7.03 19.38
CA ASP A 38 6.19 -6.11 18.54
C ASP A 38 6.12 -6.48 17.06
N ALA A 39 6.18 -7.78 16.75
CA ALA A 39 6.01 -8.26 15.37
C ALA A 39 4.60 -7.94 14.84
N TYR A 40 3.55 -8.18 15.64
CA TYR A 40 2.18 -7.83 15.28
C TYR A 40 2.01 -6.32 15.05
N ASN A 41 2.57 -5.48 15.93
CA ASN A 41 2.53 -4.03 15.77
C ASN A 41 3.18 -3.57 14.45
N ARG A 42 4.30 -4.19 14.04
CA ARG A 42 4.94 -3.88 12.75
C ARG A 42 4.06 -4.24 11.57
N VAL A 43 3.43 -5.42 11.57
CA VAL A 43 2.50 -5.84 10.52
C VAL A 43 1.33 -4.86 10.42
N LEU A 44 0.79 -4.46 11.57
CA LEU A 44 -0.32 -3.51 11.65
C LEU A 44 0.06 -2.13 11.11
N ILE A 45 1.25 -1.62 11.45
CA ILE A 45 1.78 -0.35 10.91
C ILE A 45 1.91 -0.42 9.39
N VAL A 46 2.59 -1.46 8.87
CA VAL A 46 2.79 -1.61 7.41
C VAL A 46 1.44 -1.70 6.69
N HIS A 47 0.49 -2.46 7.24
CA HIS A 47 -0.85 -2.58 6.70
C HIS A 47 -1.61 -1.24 6.64
N TYR A 48 -1.56 -0.42 7.70
CA TYR A 48 -2.18 0.90 7.67
C TYR A 48 -1.46 1.89 6.75
N LEU A 49 -0.15 1.74 6.57
CA LEU A 49 0.59 2.50 5.56
C LEU A 49 0.14 2.11 4.14
N ASP A 50 -0.05 0.81 3.85
CA ASP A 50 -0.60 0.36 2.57
C ASP A 50 -1.96 1.04 2.28
N VAL A 51 -2.87 1.00 3.25
CA VAL A 51 -4.19 1.67 3.15
C VAL A 51 -4.04 3.16 2.89
N LEU A 52 -3.15 3.84 3.62
CA LEU A 52 -2.89 5.26 3.46
C LEU A 52 -2.39 5.59 2.05
N PHE A 53 -1.41 4.85 1.55
CA PHE A 53 -0.82 5.13 0.23
C PHE A 53 -1.74 4.77 -0.92
N PHE A 54 -2.49 3.66 -0.85
CA PHE A 54 -3.51 3.36 -1.86
C PHE A 54 -4.65 4.38 -1.85
N GLY A 55 -5.09 4.82 -0.66
CA GLY A 55 -6.10 5.87 -0.50
C GLY A 55 -5.62 7.23 -1.03
N ALA A 56 -4.39 7.62 -0.72
CA ALA A 56 -3.78 8.84 -1.25
C ALA A 56 -3.61 8.78 -2.77
N GLY A 57 -3.15 7.63 -3.30
CA GLY A 57 -3.06 7.38 -4.74
C GLY A 57 -4.41 7.52 -5.44
N PHE A 58 -5.49 6.98 -4.84
CA PHE A 58 -6.86 7.16 -5.34
C PHE A 58 -7.24 8.65 -5.44
N LEU A 59 -7.04 9.43 -4.38
CA LEU A 59 -7.40 10.85 -4.37
C LEU A 59 -6.59 11.65 -5.39
N LEU A 60 -5.28 11.46 -5.45
CA LEU A 60 -4.38 12.19 -6.33
C LEU A 60 -4.63 11.88 -7.81
N CYS A 61 -4.83 10.61 -8.16
CA CYS A 61 -5.18 10.21 -9.52
C CYS A 61 -6.57 10.72 -9.92
N THR A 62 -7.54 10.74 -8.99
CA THR A 62 -8.89 11.29 -9.24
C THR A 62 -8.83 12.79 -9.52
N VAL A 63 -8.10 13.56 -8.70
CA VAL A 63 -7.90 15.00 -8.90
C VAL A 63 -7.21 15.26 -10.25
N THR A 64 -6.15 14.51 -10.57
CA THR A 64 -5.43 14.63 -11.84
C THR A 64 -6.36 14.40 -13.04
N ALA A 65 -7.13 13.31 -13.03
CA ALA A 65 -8.09 12.99 -14.09
C ALA A 65 -9.21 14.05 -14.21
N TYR A 66 -9.71 14.55 -13.08
CA TYR A 66 -10.73 15.60 -13.06
C TYR A 66 -10.22 16.92 -13.66
N VAL A 67 -9.03 17.36 -13.25
CA VAL A 67 -8.44 18.61 -13.75
C VAL A 67 -8.14 18.50 -15.24
N LEU A 68 -7.60 17.37 -15.70
CA LEU A 68 -7.34 17.16 -17.13
C LEU A 68 -8.63 17.12 -17.96
N SER A 69 -9.67 16.46 -17.46
CA SER A 69 -11.01 16.45 -18.09
C SER A 69 -11.59 17.86 -18.21
N LYS A 70 -11.47 18.68 -17.14
CA LYS A 70 -11.89 20.08 -17.16
C LYS A 70 -11.08 20.92 -18.14
N ALA A 71 -9.76 20.75 -18.19
CA ALA A 71 -8.89 21.47 -19.12
C ALA A 71 -9.25 21.12 -20.59
N ASN A 72 -9.43 19.84 -20.89
CA ASN A 72 -9.82 19.37 -22.23
C ASN A 72 -11.22 19.87 -22.64
N TYR A 73 -12.19 19.87 -21.73
CA TYR A 73 -13.53 20.40 -22.00
C TYR A 73 -13.50 21.89 -22.39
N MET A 74 -12.62 22.68 -21.77
CA MET A 74 -12.48 24.11 -22.05
C MET A 74 -11.77 24.41 -23.36
N ALA A 75 -10.81 23.57 -23.75
CA ALA A 75 -10.10 23.66 -25.03
C ALA A 75 -11.04 23.47 -26.23
N SER A 76 -11.93 22.50 -26.11
CA SER A 76 -13.17 22.23 -26.85
C SER A 76 -13.38 20.71 -26.78
N VAL A 77 -14.62 20.26 -26.93
CA VAL A 77 -14.96 18.84 -26.84
C VAL A 77 -14.10 18.07 -27.88
N HIS A 78 -13.15 17.26 -27.40
CA HIS A 78 -12.17 16.45 -28.15
C HIS A 78 -10.79 17.03 -28.45
N GLN A 79 -10.39 18.15 -27.85
CA GLN A 79 -9.07 18.74 -28.12
C GLN A 79 -8.09 18.54 -26.96
N CYS A 80 -6.93 17.92 -27.26
CA CYS A 80 -5.90 17.62 -26.26
C CYS A 80 -5.01 18.84 -26.00
N ILE A 81 -4.98 19.30 -24.75
CA ILE A 81 -4.16 20.45 -24.34
C ILE A 81 -2.67 20.11 -24.23
N LEU A 82 -2.33 18.85 -23.90
CA LEU A 82 -0.95 18.39 -23.83
C LEU A 82 -0.32 18.44 -25.24
N ASN A 83 0.90 18.96 -25.38
CA ASN A 83 1.56 19.19 -26.67
C ASN A 83 0.81 20.13 -27.64
N ALA A 84 -0.17 20.91 -27.16
CA ALA A 84 -0.89 21.83 -28.04
C ALA A 84 -0.01 23.03 -28.46
N ASN A 85 -0.15 23.44 -29.72
CA ASN A 85 0.47 24.60 -30.34
C ASN A 85 -0.53 25.75 -30.41
N TRP A 86 -0.76 26.41 -29.27
CA TRP A 86 -1.73 27.48 -29.14
C TRP A 86 -1.30 28.76 -29.84
N LYS A 87 -2.14 29.21 -30.75
CA LYS A 87 -2.06 30.55 -31.34
C LYS A 87 -3.17 31.39 -30.73
N LEU A 88 -2.78 32.43 -30.01
CA LEU A 88 -3.73 33.25 -29.26
C LEU A 88 -3.94 34.56 -30.00
N ASN A 89 -5.21 34.92 -30.22
CA ASN A 89 -5.57 36.22 -30.74
C ASN A 89 -5.95 37.15 -29.58
N PHE A 90 -5.10 38.14 -29.32
CA PHE A 90 -5.32 39.15 -28.30
C PHE A 90 -6.15 40.29 -28.92
N ASN A 91 -7.47 40.12 -28.99
CA ASN A 91 -8.34 41.25 -29.32
C ASN A 91 -8.17 42.29 -28.22
N GLY A 92 -7.54 43.43 -28.54
CA GLY A 92 -7.18 44.51 -27.60
C GLY A 92 -8.34 45.21 -26.89
N THR A 93 -9.53 44.61 -26.85
CA THR A 93 -10.66 45.06 -26.05
C THR A 93 -10.43 44.73 -24.58
N PHE A 94 -9.91 45.70 -23.83
CA PHE A 94 -9.93 45.67 -22.37
C PHE A 94 -11.39 45.65 -21.91
N ILE A 95 -11.85 44.52 -21.37
CA ILE A 95 -13.12 44.48 -20.63
C ILE A 95 -12.77 44.67 -19.16
N VAL A 96 -13.68 45.26 -18.39
CA VAL A 96 -13.57 45.71 -16.99
C VAL A 96 -13.02 44.65 -15.98
N SER A 97 -12.77 43.40 -16.43
CA SER A 97 -12.22 42.29 -15.63
C SER A 97 -10.88 41.70 -16.09
N GLY A 98 -10.21 42.25 -17.12
CA GLY A 98 -8.86 41.82 -17.52
C GLY A 98 -8.57 41.87 -19.02
N LYS A 99 -7.37 41.39 -19.41
CA LYS A 99 -7.00 41.18 -20.82
C LYS A 99 -7.60 39.86 -21.31
N GLU A 100 -8.15 39.85 -22.51
CA GLU A 100 -8.79 38.67 -23.12
C GLU A 100 -7.95 38.11 -24.25
N PHE A 101 -8.05 36.80 -24.46
CA PHE A 101 -7.64 36.18 -25.71
C PHE A 101 -8.68 35.18 -26.20
N GLU A 102 -8.69 34.99 -27.51
CA GLU A 102 -9.41 33.91 -28.19
C GLU A 102 -8.40 32.90 -28.74
N ILE A 103 -8.72 31.61 -28.67
CA ILE A 103 -7.89 30.57 -29.28
C ILE A 103 -8.15 30.59 -30.78
N ASP A 104 -7.12 30.87 -31.57
CA ASP A 104 -7.22 30.88 -33.03
C ASP A 104 -7.59 29.48 -33.54
N ARG A 105 -8.46 29.42 -34.56
CA ARG A 105 -8.83 28.20 -35.29
C ARG A 105 -7.61 27.50 -35.90
N SER A 106 -6.53 28.23 -36.13
CA SER A 106 -5.27 27.66 -36.64
C SER A 106 -4.38 27.02 -35.56
N THR A 107 -4.87 26.92 -34.31
CA THR A 107 -4.25 26.19 -33.20
C THR A 107 -4.13 24.71 -33.53
N GLY A 108 -2.92 24.17 -33.41
CA GLY A 108 -2.67 22.74 -33.52
C GLY A 108 -2.87 22.07 -32.17
N TRP A 109 -3.74 21.08 -32.09
CA TRP A 109 -4.00 20.34 -30.84
C TRP A 109 -3.05 19.16 -30.68
N GLY A 110 -2.88 18.74 -29.43
CA GLY A 110 -2.11 17.55 -29.12
C GLY A 110 -2.74 16.26 -29.64
N SER A 111 -1.99 15.17 -29.50
CA SER A 111 -2.47 13.83 -29.83
C SER A 111 -3.62 13.41 -28.90
N GLU A 112 -4.76 13.05 -29.49
CA GLU A 112 -5.91 12.52 -28.73
C GLU A 112 -5.53 11.25 -27.95
N HIS A 113 -4.72 10.37 -28.56
CA HIS A 113 -4.25 9.15 -27.92
C HIS A 113 -3.44 9.43 -26.64
N LEU A 114 -2.62 10.49 -26.65
CA LEU A 114 -1.83 10.89 -25.49
C LEU A 114 -2.75 11.35 -24.35
N CYS A 115 -3.67 12.27 -24.61
CA CYS A 115 -4.61 12.75 -23.60
C CYS A 115 -5.52 11.63 -23.08
N ASN A 116 -6.02 10.76 -23.96
CA ASN A 116 -6.83 9.60 -23.56
C ASN A 116 -6.03 8.66 -22.67
N PHE A 117 -4.78 8.35 -23.04
CA PHE A 117 -3.92 7.50 -22.21
C PHE A 117 -3.67 8.12 -20.83
N VAL A 118 -3.26 9.39 -20.76
CA VAL A 118 -2.99 10.07 -19.47
C VAL A 118 -4.26 10.17 -18.62
N GLN A 119 -5.40 10.53 -19.23
CA GLN A 119 -6.67 10.68 -18.51
C GLN A 119 -7.20 9.33 -18.02
N PHE A 120 -7.37 8.36 -18.91
CA PHE A 120 -7.91 7.05 -18.55
C PHE A 120 -6.92 6.21 -17.75
N GLY A 121 -5.61 6.40 -17.94
CA GLY A 121 -4.57 5.82 -17.10
C GLY A 121 -4.71 6.29 -15.65
N ASN A 122 -4.90 7.59 -15.42
CA ASN A 122 -5.19 8.12 -14.08
C ASN A 122 -6.53 7.62 -13.53
N VAL A 123 -7.58 7.49 -14.35
CA VAL A 123 -8.86 6.90 -13.91
C VAL A 123 -8.68 5.44 -13.49
N ALA A 124 -7.96 4.64 -14.28
CA ALA A 124 -7.68 3.25 -13.96
C ALA A 124 -6.86 3.13 -12.67
N CYS A 125 -5.83 3.95 -12.49
CA CYS A 125 -5.08 4.04 -11.24
C CYS A 125 -5.99 4.45 -10.07
N ALA A 126 -6.90 5.40 -10.23
CA ALA A 126 -7.84 5.76 -9.17
C ALA A 126 -8.70 4.56 -8.75
N ILE A 127 -9.32 3.87 -9.73
CA ILE A 127 -10.14 2.68 -9.47
C ILE A 127 -9.32 1.57 -8.79
N GLY A 128 -8.10 1.31 -9.27
CA GLY A 128 -7.20 0.34 -8.66
C GLY A 128 -6.86 0.69 -7.20
N GLY A 129 -6.57 1.96 -6.93
CA GLY A 129 -6.28 2.45 -5.58
C GLY A 129 -7.47 2.30 -4.65
N PHE A 130 -8.68 2.61 -5.13
CA PHE A 130 -9.92 2.42 -4.38
C PHE A 130 -10.16 0.94 -4.03
N ILE A 131 -10.06 0.05 -5.02
CA ILE A 131 -10.27 -1.40 -4.82
C ILE A 131 -9.27 -1.96 -3.82
N LEU A 132 -7.98 -1.65 -3.98
CA LEU A 132 -6.93 -2.16 -3.08
C LEU A 132 -7.06 -1.57 -1.68
N CYS A 133 -7.30 -0.27 -1.55
CA CYS A 133 -7.54 0.38 -0.25
C CYS A 133 -8.74 -0.26 0.47
N TRP A 134 -9.85 -0.43 -0.23
CA TRP A 134 -11.06 -1.09 0.30
C TRP A 134 -10.77 -2.52 0.74
N PHE A 135 -10.04 -3.27 -0.08
CA PHE A 135 -9.66 -4.66 0.22
C PHE A 135 -8.79 -4.76 1.48
N PHE A 136 -7.80 -3.88 1.64
CA PHE A 136 -6.98 -3.85 2.86
C PHE A 136 -7.79 -3.41 4.08
N LEU A 137 -8.73 -2.46 3.96
CA LEU A 137 -9.61 -2.09 5.07
C LEU A 137 -10.49 -3.25 5.55
N LEU A 138 -10.96 -4.11 4.64
CA LEU A 138 -11.77 -5.28 4.99
C LEU A 138 -10.93 -6.43 5.55
N LEU A 139 -9.70 -6.60 5.05
CA LEU A 139 -8.78 -7.64 5.51
C LEU A 139 -7.89 -7.14 6.63
N LYS A 140 -8.50 -6.95 7.80
CA LYS A 140 -7.74 -6.62 9.01
C LYS A 140 -6.78 -7.78 9.33
N PRO A 141 -5.49 -7.52 9.61
CA PRO A 141 -4.59 -8.55 10.11
C PRO A 141 -5.16 -9.12 11.42
N TYR A 142 -5.58 -10.39 11.39
CA TYR A 142 -6.15 -11.06 12.55
C TYR A 142 -5.05 -11.26 13.60
N ALA A 143 -5.25 -10.69 14.79
CA ALA A 143 -4.42 -10.98 15.98
C ALA A 143 -4.72 -12.37 16.56
N ASP A 144 -5.96 -12.84 16.41
CA ASP A 144 -6.48 -14.03 17.05
C ASP A 144 -6.43 -15.21 16.07
N GLY A 145 -5.25 -15.83 15.92
CA GLY A 145 -5.03 -16.84 14.89
C GLY A 145 -4.00 -17.93 15.21
N PHE A 146 -3.52 -18.06 16.45
CA PHE A 146 -2.66 -19.17 16.87
C PHE A 146 -3.37 -20.55 16.82
N HIS A 147 -4.68 -20.59 16.55
CA HIS A 147 -5.47 -21.82 16.65
C HIS A 147 -5.96 -22.42 15.32
N ASN A 148 -5.89 -21.68 14.19
CA ASN A 148 -6.36 -22.22 12.91
C ASN A 148 -5.17 -22.46 11.97
N ARG A 149 -4.78 -23.74 11.84
CA ARG A 149 -3.71 -24.30 11.00
C ARG A 149 -3.83 -24.01 9.48
N SER A 150 -4.88 -23.34 9.03
CA SER A 150 -5.02 -22.92 7.64
C SER A 150 -4.34 -21.55 7.46
N GLY A 151 -3.22 -21.52 6.74
CA GLY A 151 -2.53 -20.27 6.39
C GLY A 151 -3.52 -19.18 5.99
N THR A 152 -3.36 -18.00 6.58
CA THR A 152 -4.30 -16.88 6.44
C THR A 152 -4.55 -16.60 4.96
N SER A 153 -5.82 -16.53 4.55
CA SER A 153 -6.20 -16.24 3.16
C SER A 153 -5.54 -14.96 2.62
N ALA A 154 -5.18 -14.03 3.52
CA ALA A 154 -4.43 -12.81 3.24
C ALA A 154 -3.03 -13.09 2.65
N ALA A 155 -2.27 -14.06 3.18
CA ALA A 155 -0.90 -14.34 2.71
C ALA A 155 -0.86 -14.81 1.24
N LYS A 156 -1.92 -15.50 0.78
CA LYS A 156 -2.04 -15.96 -0.61
C LYS A 156 -2.32 -14.82 -1.60
N LEU A 157 -2.82 -13.68 -1.12
CA LEU A 157 -3.26 -12.56 -1.94
C LEU A 157 -2.15 -11.52 -2.14
N VAL A 158 -1.18 -11.42 -1.23
CA VAL A 158 -0.02 -10.51 -1.30
C VAL A 158 0.71 -10.55 -2.66
N PRO A 159 1.11 -11.71 -3.23
CA PRO A 159 1.83 -11.72 -4.51
C PRO A 159 1.00 -11.17 -5.68
N TRP A 160 -0.32 -11.37 -5.66
CA TRP A 160 -1.22 -10.81 -6.67
C TRP A 160 -1.35 -9.30 -6.53
N VAL A 161 -1.51 -8.82 -5.29
CA VAL A 161 -1.53 -7.38 -5.00
C VAL A 161 -0.21 -6.72 -5.41
N MET A 162 0.92 -7.39 -5.20
CA MET A 162 2.24 -6.91 -5.64
C MET A 162 2.31 -6.74 -7.16
N LEU A 163 1.88 -7.75 -7.92
CA LEU A 163 1.87 -7.71 -9.39
C LEU A 163 0.95 -6.60 -9.92
N VAL A 164 -0.25 -6.48 -9.35
CA VAL A 164 -1.21 -5.43 -9.72
C VAL A 164 -0.65 -4.04 -9.38
N SER A 165 -0.04 -3.89 -8.21
CA SER A 165 0.56 -2.61 -7.77
C SER A 165 1.72 -2.21 -8.67
N LEU A 166 2.55 -3.17 -9.11
CA LEU A 166 3.61 -2.92 -10.08
C LEU A 166 3.06 -2.41 -11.41
N ALA A 167 2.01 -3.06 -11.94
CA ALA A 167 1.38 -2.65 -13.19
C ALA A 167 0.84 -1.21 -13.11
N PHE A 168 0.11 -0.86 -12.04
CA PHE A 168 -0.39 0.50 -11.84
C PHE A 168 0.73 1.52 -11.60
N THR A 169 1.82 1.12 -10.93
CA THR A 169 3.01 1.99 -10.76
C THR A 169 3.62 2.34 -12.11
N LEU A 170 3.74 1.36 -13.02
CA LEU A 170 4.25 1.59 -14.37
C LEU A 170 3.31 2.49 -15.18
N VAL A 171 1.99 2.26 -15.11
CA VAL A 171 1.00 3.12 -15.78
C VAL A 171 1.07 4.55 -15.25
N ALA A 172 1.12 4.73 -13.92
CA ALA A 172 1.23 6.04 -13.29
C ALA A 172 2.56 6.75 -13.64
N LEU A 173 3.65 6.01 -13.77
CA LEU A 173 4.94 6.55 -14.21
C LEU A 173 4.88 7.06 -15.64
N ILE A 174 4.42 6.23 -16.58
CA ILE A 174 4.32 6.60 -18.00
C ILE A 174 3.38 7.80 -18.16
N ALA A 175 2.20 7.76 -17.52
CA ALA A 175 1.25 8.87 -17.54
C ALA A 175 1.85 10.17 -16.97
N SER A 176 2.65 10.09 -15.89
CA SER A 176 3.29 11.27 -15.30
C SER A 176 4.40 11.84 -16.18
N ILE A 177 5.18 10.99 -16.86
CA ILE A 177 6.19 11.40 -17.83
C ILE A 177 5.51 12.10 -19.01
N ASP A 178 4.52 11.45 -19.62
CA ASP A 178 3.76 11.97 -20.77
C ASP A 178 3.07 13.28 -20.44
N MET A 179 2.49 13.40 -19.25
CA MET A 179 1.87 14.63 -18.79
C MET A 179 2.88 15.77 -18.58
N ASN A 180 4.05 15.47 -18.02
CA ASN A 180 5.11 16.45 -17.80
C ASN A 180 5.73 16.92 -19.13
N MET A 181 6.03 16.00 -20.05
CA MET A 181 6.50 16.35 -21.39
C MET A 181 5.43 17.14 -22.15
N GLY A 182 4.19 16.65 -22.09
CA GLY A 182 2.96 17.28 -22.55
C GLY A 182 2.83 18.76 -22.19
N PHE A 183 2.98 19.01 -20.90
CA PHE A 183 2.88 20.34 -20.31
C PHE A 183 4.06 21.24 -20.72
N ASN A 184 5.29 20.74 -20.65
CA ASN A 184 6.49 21.53 -20.98
C ASN A 184 6.51 21.94 -22.46
N GLU A 185 6.10 21.04 -23.35
CA GLU A 185 6.01 21.35 -24.78
C GLU A 185 4.90 22.37 -25.07
N TRP A 186 3.71 22.20 -24.49
CA TRP A 186 2.65 23.21 -24.56
C TRP A 186 3.14 24.58 -24.09
N CYS A 187 3.80 24.61 -22.94
CA CYS A 187 4.31 25.81 -22.30
C CYS A 187 5.34 26.54 -23.19
N SER A 188 6.30 25.79 -23.76
CA SER A 188 7.28 26.32 -24.71
C SER A 188 6.64 26.83 -26.00
N ASN A 189 5.63 26.13 -26.52
CA ASN A 189 4.93 26.53 -27.73
C ASN A 189 4.13 27.81 -27.55
N VAL A 190 3.44 27.96 -26.41
CA VAL A 190 2.68 29.17 -26.08
C VAL A 190 3.62 30.38 -26.00
N GLU A 191 4.73 30.26 -25.27
CA GLU A 191 5.75 31.31 -25.19
C GLU A 191 6.32 31.65 -26.57
N ARG A 192 6.63 30.63 -27.38
CA ARG A 192 7.24 30.83 -28.70
C ARG A 192 6.30 31.49 -29.71
N LEU A 193 5.02 31.11 -29.72
CA LEU A 193 4.05 31.56 -30.72
C LEU A 193 3.44 32.93 -30.37
N ASN A 194 3.51 33.36 -29.11
CA ASN A 194 2.83 34.56 -28.62
C ASN A 194 3.80 35.54 -27.93
N LYS A 195 5.08 35.55 -28.34
CA LYS A 195 6.18 36.32 -27.70
C LYS A 195 5.88 37.80 -27.48
N ASP A 196 5.04 38.40 -28.33
CA ASP A 196 4.70 39.83 -28.25
C ASP A 196 3.83 40.15 -27.01
N ASN A 197 3.08 39.17 -26.50
CA ASN A 197 2.12 39.35 -25.39
C ASN A 197 2.39 38.43 -24.18
N ILE A 198 3.16 37.36 -24.37
CA ILE A 198 3.49 36.35 -23.36
C ILE A 198 5.01 36.21 -23.32
N GLN A 199 5.62 36.63 -22.21
CA GLN A 199 7.07 36.44 -22.00
C GLN A 199 7.35 35.12 -21.29
N THR A 200 6.46 34.75 -20.36
CA THR A 200 6.52 33.50 -19.61
C THR A 200 5.19 32.78 -19.70
N CYS A 201 5.22 31.47 -19.72
CA CYS A 201 4.04 30.61 -19.81
C CYS A 201 3.05 30.80 -18.64
N SER A 202 3.52 31.24 -17.48
CA SER A 202 2.67 31.63 -16.36
C SER A 202 1.86 32.91 -16.64
N ASP A 203 2.26 33.74 -17.60
CA ASP A 203 1.51 34.92 -18.02
C ASP A 203 0.17 34.55 -18.65
N VAL A 204 0.00 33.33 -19.17
CA VAL A 204 -1.27 32.81 -19.70
C VAL A 204 -2.38 32.92 -18.66
N GLY A 205 -2.08 32.64 -17.38
CA GLY A 205 -3.02 32.72 -16.27
C GLY A 205 -3.52 34.15 -15.97
N LYS A 206 -2.84 35.18 -16.50
CA LYS A 206 -3.25 36.59 -16.32
C LYS A 206 -4.40 36.98 -17.25
N TYR A 207 -4.62 36.22 -18.32
CA TYR A 207 -5.63 36.49 -19.32
C TYR A 207 -6.87 35.61 -19.12
N SER A 208 -8.04 36.14 -19.50
CA SER A 208 -9.29 35.38 -19.49
C SER A 208 -9.53 34.75 -20.86
N LEU A 209 -9.83 33.44 -20.89
CA LEU A 209 -10.23 32.75 -22.11
C LEU A 209 -11.68 33.11 -22.46
N ARG A 210 -11.88 33.71 -23.63
CA ARG A 210 -13.23 33.96 -24.14
C ARG A 210 -13.75 32.71 -24.84
N THR A 211 -14.65 31.98 -24.18
CA THR A 211 -15.40 30.88 -24.82
C THR A 211 -16.76 31.36 -25.33
N SER A 212 -17.30 30.69 -26.35
CA SER A 212 -18.53 31.07 -27.07
C SER A 212 -19.77 31.28 -26.19
N SER A 213 -19.79 30.79 -24.95
CA SER A 213 -20.98 30.81 -24.09
C SER A 213 -20.76 31.38 -22.70
N SER A 214 -19.53 31.69 -22.29
CA SER A 214 -19.24 32.30 -20.99
C SER A 214 -17.82 32.88 -20.91
N LEU A 215 -17.69 34.07 -20.32
CA LEU A 215 -16.42 34.61 -19.86
C LEU A 215 -16.11 33.99 -18.50
N SER A 216 -15.29 32.94 -18.48
CA SER A 216 -14.80 32.33 -17.25
C SER A 216 -13.32 32.62 -17.10
N ARG A 217 -12.95 33.30 -16.02
CA ARG A 217 -11.55 33.55 -15.67
C ARG A 217 -11.00 32.29 -15.02
N ILE A 218 -10.43 31.41 -15.83
CA ILE A 218 -9.83 30.15 -15.38
C ILE A 218 -8.35 30.19 -15.70
N ASP A 219 -7.52 30.01 -14.67
CA ASP A 219 -6.08 29.91 -14.81
C ASP A 219 -5.69 28.51 -15.28
N ILE A 220 -5.64 28.34 -16.61
CA ILE A 220 -5.32 27.07 -17.26
C ILE A 220 -3.90 26.62 -16.90
N TYR A 221 -2.97 27.57 -16.79
CA TYR A 221 -1.59 27.27 -16.38
C TYR A 221 -1.57 26.66 -14.97
N ALA A 222 -2.23 27.29 -14.00
CA ALA A 222 -2.29 26.78 -12.63
C ALA A 222 -2.99 25.41 -12.55
N MET A 223 -4.06 25.20 -13.32
CA MET A 223 -4.73 23.90 -13.39
C MET A 223 -3.81 22.80 -13.94
N MET A 224 -3.16 23.05 -15.07
CA MET A 224 -2.25 22.08 -15.68
C MET A 224 -1.05 21.79 -14.79
N LEU A 225 -0.47 22.81 -14.17
CA LEU A 225 0.62 22.67 -13.21
C LEU A 225 0.19 21.84 -11.99
N ALA A 226 -0.98 22.13 -11.42
CA ALA A 226 -1.53 21.36 -10.31
C ALA A 226 -1.74 19.89 -10.69
N ALA A 227 -2.22 19.63 -11.90
CA ALA A 227 -2.43 18.28 -12.39
C ALA A 227 -1.11 17.52 -12.60
N VAL A 228 -0.05 18.16 -13.11
CA VAL A 228 1.30 17.58 -13.19
C VAL A 228 1.83 17.22 -11.80
N ILE A 229 1.71 18.14 -10.83
CA ILE A 229 2.14 17.91 -9.44
C ILE A 229 1.36 16.74 -8.83
N CYS A 230 0.03 16.73 -8.97
CA CYS A 230 -0.81 15.65 -8.46
C CYS A 230 -0.48 14.31 -9.13
N SER A 231 -0.15 14.29 -10.43
CA SER A 231 0.26 13.06 -11.12
C SER A 231 1.54 12.48 -10.53
N TRP A 232 2.57 13.29 -10.31
CA TRP A 232 3.83 12.86 -9.70
C TRP A 232 3.68 12.42 -8.24
N CYS A 233 2.85 13.13 -7.47
CA CYS A 233 2.50 12.70 -6.11
C CYS A 233 1.75 11.36 -6.15
N GLY A 234 0.81 11.18 -7.10
CA GLY A 234 0.07 9.94 -7.29
C GLY A 234 0.98 8.76 -7.64
N PHE A 235 1.91 8.96 -8.58
CA PHE A 235 2.97 7.98 -8.88
C PHE A 235 3.80 7.63 -7.64
N SER A 236 4.21 8.64 -6.86
CA SER A 236 4.99 8.41 -5.63
C SER A 236 4.20 7.57 -4.61
N CYS A 237 2.91 7.81 -4.45
CA CYS A 237 2.04 6.98 -3.60
C CYS A 237 1.94 5.54 -4.11
N TRP A 238 1.78 5.33 -5.41
CA TRP A 238 1.78 3.99 -6.01
C TRP A 238 3.10 3.25 -5.81
N MET A 239 4.22 3.94 -6.02
CA MET A 239 5.56 3.39 -5.81
C MET A 239 5.79 3.00 -4.34
N LEU A 240 5.40 3.86 -3.39
CA LEU A 240 5.51 3.56 -1.96
C LEU A 240 4.62 2.38 -1.55
N ALA A 241 3.38 2.32 -2.04
CA ALA A 241 2.50 1.19 -1.80
C ALA A 241 3.08 -0.12 -2.37
N PHE A 242 3.63 -0.10 -3.59
CA PHE A 242 4.32 -1.24 -4.16
C PHE A 242 5.52 -1.69 -3.32
N LEU A 243 6.37 -0.76 -2.88
CA LEU A 243 7.53 -1.08 -2.03
C LEU A 243 7.11 -1.68 -0.68
N LEU A 244 6.05 -1.19 -0.06
CA LEU A 244 5.53 -1.74 1.20
C LEU A 244 5.01 -3.16 1.03
N VAL A 245 4.22 -3.41 -0.03
CA VAL A 245 3.75 -4.77 -0.36
C VAL A 245 4.93 -5.69 -0.69
N PHE A 246 5.95 -5.19 -1.39
CA PHE A 246 7.17 -5.95 -1.67
C PHE A 246 7.93 -6.31 -0.39
N VAL A 247 8.13 -5.36 0.54
CA VAL A 247 8.75 -5.61 1.85
C VAL A 247 7.95 -6.66 2.63
N ARG A 248 6.62 -6.52 2.65
CA ARG A 248 5.70 -7.46 3.30
C ARG A 248 5.84 -8.88 2.74
N PHE A 249 5.95 -9.00 1.42
CA PHE A 249 6.19 -10.27 0.73
C PHE A 249 7.58 -10.85 1.03
N ALA A 250 8.65 -10.05 0.87
CA ALA A 250 10.04 -10.48 1.00
C ALA A 250 10.39 -10.94 2.43
N PHE A 251 9.85 -10.26 3.45
CA PHE A 251 10.05 -10.64 4.85
C PHE A 251 9.04 -11.68 5.33
N HIS A 252 8.18 -12.20 4.45
CA HIS A 252 7.16 -13.17 4.79
C HIS A 252 6.31 -12.76 6.01
N MET A 253 6.01 -11.47 6.15
CA MET A 253 5.35 -10.91 7.34
C MET A 253 3.96 -11.51 7.59
N ASP A 254 3.30 -12.03 6.54
CA ASP A 254 1.99 -12.68 6.62
C ASP A 254 2.04 -14.20 6.77
N PHE A 255 3.21 -14.81 6.66
CA PHE A 255 3.33 -16.27 6.72
C PHE A 255 3.53 -16.69 8.18
N PRO A 256 2.64 -17.55 8.72
CA PRO A 256 2.69 -17.94 10.12
C PRO A 256 3.90 -18.84 10.47
N SER A 257 4.64 -19.33 9.47
CA SER A 257 5.82 -20.19 9.65
C SER A 257 6.92 -19.55 10.51
N PHE A 258 7.05 -18.22 10.48
CA PHE A 258 8.03 -17.50 11.31
C PHE A 258 7.72 -17.55 12.82
N PHE A 259 6.45 -17.68 13.19
CA PHE A 259 6.03 -17.70 14.59
C PHE A 259 6.11 -19.12 15.19
N PHE A 260 5.86 -20.16 14.39
CA PHE A 260 5.90 -21.54 14.85
C PHE A 260 7.32 -22.03 15.17
N GLU A 261 8.36 -21.48 14.54
CA GLU A 261 9.75 -21.89 14.79
C GLU A 261 10.28 -21.41 16.15
N TYR A 262 9.74 -20.30 16.67
CA TYR A 262 10.04 -19.81 18.03
C TYR A 262 9.31 -20.58 19.13
N GLU A 263 8.11 -21.12 18.83
CA GLU A 263 7.32 -21.91 19.79
C GLU A 263 7.70 -23.39 19.80
N ALA A 264 8.35 -23.88 18.73
CA ALA A 264 8.82 -25.26 18.63
C ALA A 264 10.09 -25.57 19.45
N ILE A 265 10.64 -24.62 20.21
CA ILE A 265 11.66 -24.90 21.23
C ILE A 265 10.96 -25.69 22.35
N PRO A 266 11.17 -27.01 22.42
CA PRO A 266 10.14 -27.87 22.96
C PRO A 266 10.25 -27.99 24.48
N GLU A 267 9.10 -27.88 25.15
CA GLU A 267 8.86 -28.43 26.50
C GLU A 267 9.05 -29.96 26.59
N THR A 268 9.53 -30.63 25.54
CA THR A 268 9.67 -32.10 25.51
C THR A 268 10.71 -32.65 26.47
N ASN A 269 11.52 -31.80 27.14
CA ASN A 269 12.52 -32.27 28.11
C ASN A 269 12.03 -32.37 29.57
N TRP A 270 10.81 -31.93 29.90
CA TRP A 270 10.33 -31.96 31.30
C TRP A 270 9.49 -33.19 31.66
N ARG A 271 8.82 -33.85 30.71
CA ARG A 271 8.00 -35.04 31.01
C ARG A 271 8.77 -36.37 31.02
N SER A 272 9.98 -36.43 30.48
CA SER A 272 10.80 -37.66 30.45
C SER A 272 11.53 -37.96 31.76
N HIS A 273 11.71 -36.98 32.65
CA HIS A 273 12.41 -37.18 33.93
C HIS A 273 11.50 -37.45 35.14
N SER A 274 10.18 -37.32 35.04
CA SER A 274 9.26 -37.54 36.17
C SER A 274 8.63 -38.95 36.23
N ARG A 275 9.07 -39.89 35.39
CA ARG A 275 8.60 -41.31 35.41
C ARG A 275 9.66 -42.35 35.80
N LYS A 276 10.75 -41.95 36.47
CA LYS A 276 11.70 -42.89 37.08
C LYS A 276 11.81 -42.67 38.59
N ALA A 277 10.68 -42.76 39.31
CA ALA A 277 10.66 -42.92 40.76
C ALA A 277 9.32 -43.51 41.26
N SER A 278 8.91 -44.66 40.74
CA SER A 278 8.10 -45.60 41.54
C SER A 278 8.24 -47.01 40.96
N SER A 279 9.03 -47.82 41.65
CA SER A 279 9.00 -49.28 41.53
C SER A 279 7.69 -49.79 42.15
N GLY A 280 6.76 -50.27 41.32
CA GLY A 280 5.53 -50.94 41.74
C GLY A 280 4.96 -51.78 40.58
N PRO A 281 4.39 -52.97 40.86
CA PRO A 281 4.29 -54.04 39.88
C PRO A 281 3.16 -53.90 38.84
N LYS A 282 3.43 -54.56 37.71
CA LYS A 282 2.68 -54.73 36.47
C LYS A 282 1.16 -54.95 36.61
N SER A 283 0.40 -54.39 35.67
CA SER A 283 -0.92 -54.87 35.22
C SER A 283 -1.11 -54.51 33.74
N PRO A 284 -1.89 -55.28 32.96
CA PRO A 284 -1.75 -55.40 31.52
C PRO A 284 -2.48 -54.33 30.70
N LEU A 285 -1.93 -54.08 29.51
CA LEU A 285 -2.41 -53.21 28.44
C LEU A 285 -3.88 -53.43 28.04
N PRO A 286 -4.61 -52.36 27.66
CA PRO A 286 -5.67 -52.45 26.68
C PRO A 286 -5.16 -52.20 25.26
N VAL A 287 -5.74 -52.98 24.36
CA VAL A 287 -5.54 -53.13 22.93
C VAL A 287 -5.66 -51.82 22.15
N LEU A 288 -4.70 -51.60 21.25
CA LEU A 288 -4.70 -50.55 20.24
C LEU A 288 -5.70 -50.93 19.14
N HIS A 289 -6.76 -50.14 18.93
CA HIS A 289 -7.57 -50.25 17.71
C HIS A 289 -6.92 -49.40 16.61
N GLU A 290 -6.49 -50.06 15.54
CA GLU A 290 -6.09 -49.43 14.27
C GLU A 290 -7.27 -48.67 13.66
N VAL A 291 -7.05 -47.40 13.33
CA VAL A 291 -7.96 -46.59 12.50
C VAL A 291 -7.42 -46.63 11.06
N PRO A 292 -8.22 -47.08 10.08
CA PRO A 292 -7.77 -47.14 8.69
C PRO A 292 -7.67 -45.74 8.05
N PRO A 293 -6.75 -45.52 7.09
CA PRO A 293 -6.60 -44.24 6.42
C PRO A 293 -7.74 -43.99 5.42
N THR A 294 -8.48 -42.91 5.63
CA THR A 294 -9.42 -42.35 4.65
C THR A 294 -8.64 -41.74 3.47
N LYS A 295 -8.89 -42.27 2.28
CA LYS A 295 -8.45 -41.73 1.00
C LYS A 295 -9.12 -40.38 0.74
N TYR A 296 -8.34 -39.33 0.52
CA TYR A 296 -8.81 -38.09 -0.10
C TYR A 296 -8.45 -38.13 -1.59
N SER A 297 -9.47 -38.28 -2.43
CA SER A 297 -9.41 -38.03 -3.87
C SER A 297 -9.82 -36.58 -4.12
N PHE A 298 -8.92 -35.77 -4.67
CA PHE A 298 -9.27 -34.49 -5.29
C PHE A 298 -9.67 -34.75 -6.74
N SER A 299 -10.84 -34.24 -7.12
CA SER A 299 -11.26 -34.00 -8.51
C SER A 299 -11.17 -32.51 -8.78
#